data_AF-A0A5N9CSG1-F1
#
_entry.id   AF-A0A5N9CSG1-F1
#
_cell.length_a   1.000
_cell.length_b   1.000
_cell.length_c   1.000
_cell.angle_alpha   90.00
_cell.angle_beta   90.00
_cell.angle_gamma   90.00
#
_symmetry.space_group_name_H-M   'P 1'
#
loop_
_entity.id
_entity.type
_entity.pdbx_description
1 polymer ?
#
loop_
_entity_poly.entity_id
_entity_poly.type
_entity_poly.pdbx_seq_one_letter_code
_entity_poly.pdbx_strand_id
1 'polypeptide(L)'
;MWLVAIILSLTIGFAWRQTLGRSNVYVRRDWNDRGLGRVRWADLHAPRWDTISGGANVENPLPLLHAYVWCDKVRGNIGHSCAHGPGPHNIKVCMLRDDNSRRIWRRLLDLAGPDRRLELS
;
A
#
# COMPACT_ATOMS: atom_id res chain seq x y z
N MET A 1 -31.69 -7.31 -23.95
CA MET A 1 -31.31 -7.46 -22.52
C MET A 1 -29.79 -7.43 -22.25
N TRP A 2 -28.91 -7.46 -23.27
CA TRP A 2 -27.45 -7.47 -23.08
C TRP A 2 -26.83 -6.08 -22.80
N LEU A 3 -27.36 -5.03 -23.44
CA LEU A 3 -26.93 -3.64 -23.23
C LEU A 3 -27.12 -3.14 -21.78
N VAL A 4 -28.22 -3.55 -21.13
CA VAL A 4 -28.51 -3.19 -19.73
C VAL A 4 -27.49 -3.84 -18.78
N ALA A 5 -27.11 -5.10 -19.04
CA ALA A 5 -26.10 -5.81 -18.26
C ALA A 5 -24.70 -5.15 -18.40
N ILE A 6 -24.30 -4.75 -19.61
CA ILE A 6 -23.03 -4.03 -19.84
C ILE A 6 -23.00 -2.69 -19.11
N ILE A 7 -24.08 -1.90 -19.21
CA ILE A 7 -24.17 -0.60 -18.55
C ILE A 7 -24.13 -0.78 -17.01
N LEU A 8 -24.79 -1.79 -16.47
CA LEU A 8 -24.72 -2.15 -15.05
C LEU A 8 -23.31 -2.56 -14.62
N SER A 9 -22.62 -3.42 -15.38
CA SER A 9 -21.24 -3.82 -15.07
C SER A 9 -20.24 -2.65 -15.10
N LEU A 10 -20.39 -1.74 -16.06
CA LEU A 10 -19.54 -0.55 -16.19
C LEU A 10 -19.78 0.45 -15.05
N THR A 11 -21.04 0.71 -14.70
CA THR A 11 -21.41 1.64 -13.63
C THR A 11 -21.05 1.10 -12.25
N ILE A 12 -21.24 -0.19 -11.99
CA ILE A 12 -20.79 -0.84 -10.75
C ILE A 12 -19.27 -0.82 -10.66
N GLY A 13 -18.55 -1.15 -11.74
CA GLY A 13 -17.08 -1.08 -11.79
C GLY A 13 -16.54 0.33 -11.55
N PHE A 14 -17.21 1.35 -12.09
CA PHE A 14 -16.85 2.75 -11.90
C PHE A 14 -17.12 3.23 -10.46
N ALA A 15 -18.29 2.94 -9.90
CA ALA A 15 -18.63 3.27 -8.52
C ALA A 15 -17.70 2.56 -7.51
N TRP A 16 -17.29 1.32 -7.80
CA TRP A 16 -16.30 0.59 -7.02
C TRP A 16 -14.92 1.25 -7.11
N ARG A 17 -14.44 1.64 -8.29
CA ARG A 17 -13.19 2.40 -8.43
C ARG A 17 -13.21 3.71 -7.63
N GLN A 18 -14.34 4.44 -7.65
CA GLN A 18 -14.50 5.71 -6.93
C GLN A 18 -14.52 5.54 -5.40
N THR A 19 -15.28 4.59 -4.88
CA THR A 19 -15.36 4.33 -3.43
C THR A 19 -14.06 3.75 -2.88
N LEU A 20 -13.40 2.88 -3.63
CA LEU A 20 -12.14 2.27 -3.24
C LEU A 20 -10.95 3.23 -3.32
N GLY A 21 -10.90 4.10 -4.34
CA GLY A 21 -9.87 5.14 -4.43
C GLY A 21 -9.88 6.10 -3.24
N ARG A 22 -11.00 6.19 -2.51
CA ARG A 22 -11.14 6.97 -1.27
C ARG A 22 -10.79 6.21 0.00
N SER A 23 -10.56 4.89 -0.08
CA SER A 23 -10.22 4.09 1.09
C SER A 23 -8.81 4.43 1.56
N ASN A 24 -8.64 4.53 2.88
CA ASN A 24 -7.34 4.76 3.47
C ASN A 24 -6.59 3.45 3.64
N VAL A 25 -5.27 3.51 3.44
CA VAL A 25 -4.31 2.46 3.77
C VAL A 25 -3.33 3.04 4.76
N TYR A 26 -3.05 2.28 5.82
CA TYR A 26 -2.08 2.66 6.84
C TYR A 26 -0.72 2.05 6.51
N VAL A 27 0.31 2.88 6.63
CA VAL A 27 1.66 2.61 6.13
C VAL A 27 2.70 3.05 7.15
N ARG A 28 3.84 2.35 7.18
CA ARG A 28 5.03 2.70 7.97
C ARG A 28 6.27 2.73 7.08
N ARG A 29 7.35 3.39 7.50
CA ARG A 29 8.63 3.34 6.76
C ARG A 29 9.35 2.04 6.99
N ASP A 30 9.35 1.62 8.25
CA ASP A 30 9.87 0.37 8.74
C ASP A 30 8.82 -0.26 9.67
N TRP A 31 8.86 -1.58 9.82
CA TRP A 31 7.83 -2.34 10.51
C TRP A 31 7.71 -2.03 12.00
N ASN A 32 8.81 -1.64 12.63
CA ASN A 32 8.91 -1.26 14.03
C ASN A 32 8.96 0.26 14.23
N ASP A 33 8.75 1.04 13.18
CA ASP A 33 8.68 2.50 13.29
C ASP A 33 7.48 2.88 14.16
N ARG A 34 7.65 3.87 15.04
CA ARG A 34 6.56 4.43 15.85
C ARG A 34 5.64 5.32 15.01
N GLY A 35 6.15 5.85 13.89
CA GLY A 35 5.36 6.62 12.94
C GLY A 35 4.32 5.77 12.22
N LEU A 36 3.08 6.29 12.16
CA LEU A 36 2.01 5.74 11.34
C LEU A 36 1.52 6.78 10.34
N GLY A 37 1.69 6.46 9.06
CA GLY A 37 1.19 7.22 7.94
C GLY A 37 -0.15 6.67 7.43
N ARG A 38 -0.91 7.53 6.75
CA ARG A 38 -2.15 7.20 6.07
C ARG A 38 -2.14 7.78 4.66
N VAL A 39 -2.44 6.94 3.68
CA VAL A 39 -2.49 7.29 2.27
C VAL A 39 -3.81 6.84 1.66
N ARG A 40 -4.23 7.44 0.54
CA ARG A 40 -5.36 6.88 -0.22
C ARG A 40 -4.88 5.64 -0.97
N TRP A 41 -5.76 4.66 -1.12
CA TRP A 41 -5.50 3.46 -1.92
C TRP A 41 -4.98 3.79 -3.32
N ALA A 42 -5.54 4.83 -3.96
CA ALA A 42 -5.17 5.25 -5.31
C ALA A 42 -3.73 5.79 -5.42
N ASP A 43 -3.14 6.24 -4.31
CA ASP A 43 -1.79 6.81 -4.26
C ASP A 43 -0.72 5.74 -3.96
N LEU A 44 -1.13 4.48 -3.72
CA LEU A 44 -0.23 3.36 -3.50
C LEU A 44 0.15 2.67 -4.81
N HIS A 45 1.44 2.40 -4.97
CA HIS A 45 2.00 1.84 -6.19
C HIS A 45 2.84 0.60 -5.92
N ALA A 46 2.79 -0.35 -6.86
CA ALA A 46 3.55 -1.60 -6.86
C ALA A 46 3.58 -2.38 -5.52
N PRO A 47 2.42 -2.80 -4.96
CA PRO A 47 2.39 -3.69 -3.80
C PRO A 47 3.12 -5.00 -4.09
N ARG A 48 4.04 -5.40 -3.22
CA ARG A 48 4.83 -6.64 -3.35
C ARG A 48 5.43 -7.10 -2.04
N TRP A 49 5.75 -8.38 -1.96
CA TRP A 49 6.56 -8.93 -0.87
C TRP A 49 8.02 -8.52 -1.02
N ASP A 50 8.62 -8.05 0.07
CA ASP A 50 10.02 -7.64 0.12
C ASP A 50 10.55 -7.82 1.55
N THR A 51 11.85 -8.09 1.69
CA THR A 51 12.52 -8.13 2.99
C THR A 51 13.24 -6.83 3.28
N ILE A 52 13.50 -6.00 2.27
CA ILE A 52 14.25 -4.77 2.45
C ILE A 52 13.33 -3.64 2.89
N SER A 53 13.67 -3.00 3.99
CA SER A 53 12.90 -1.91 4.58
C SER A 53 12.92 -0.66 3.69
N GLY A 54 11.93 0.22 3.88
CA GLY A 54 11.91 1.47 3.12
C GLY A 54 12.81 2.54 3.73
N GLY A 55 12.88 2.58 5.06
CA GLY A 55 13.55 3.57 5.89
C GLY A 55 15.06 3.48 5.78
N ALA A 56 15.65 2.75 6.72
CA ALA A 56 17.08 2.52 6.81
C ALA A 56 17.64 1.59 5.73
N ASN A 57 16.79 1.06 4.84
CA ASN A 57 17.18 0.11 3.79
C ASN A 57 17.84 -1.15 4.37
N VAL A 58 17.31 -1.60 5.51
CA VAL A 58 17.81 -2.75 6.25
C VAL A 58 16.96 -3.98 5.96
N GLU A 59 17.51 -5.16 6.19
CA GLU A 59 16.74 -6.40 6.07
C GLU A 59 15.78 -6.57 7.26
N ASN A 60 14.53 -6.88 6.95
CA ASN A 60 13.49 -7.19 7.92
C ASN A 60 13.59 -8.67 8.31
N PRO A 61 13.28 -9.03 9.57
CA PRO A 61 13.32 -10.42 10.03
C PRO A 61 12.41 -11.37 9.24
N LEU A 62 11.35 -10.84 8.62
CA LEU A 62 10.38 -11.59 7.81
C LEU A 62 10.02 -10.77 6.57
N PRO A 63 9.61 -11.44 5.47
CA PRO A 63 9.01 -10.77 4.33
C PRO A 63 7.78 -9.96 4.76
N LEU A 64 7.74 -8.70 4.35
CA LEU A 64 6.62 -7.81 4.60
C LEU A 64 6.02 -7.33 3.29
N LEU A 65 4.77 -6.89 3.36
CA LEU A 65 4.15 -6.29 2.22
C LEU A 65 4.58 -4.83 2.11
N HIS A 66 5.27 -4.53 1.02
CA HIS A 66 5.76 -3.21 0.69
C HIS A 66 5.03 -2.60 -0.50
N ALA A 67 5.07 -1.29 -0.60
CA ALA A 67 4.62 -0.51 -1.74
C ALA A 67 5.37 0.82 -1.80
N TYR A 68 5.06 1.63 -2.80
CA TYR A 68 5.63 2.95 -3.01
C TYR A 68 4.54 4.02 -2.98
N VAL A 69 4.89 5.20 -2.48
CA VAL A 69 4.01 6.37 -2.44
C VAL A 69 4.84 7.65 -2.49
N TRP A 70 4.28 8.70 -3.09
CA TRP A 70 4.87 10.04 -3.03
C TRP A 70 4.65 10.66 -1.65
N CYS A 71 5.71 11.20 -1.04
CA CYS A 71 5.68 11.61 0.36
C CYS A 71 4.66 12.73 0.66
N ASP A 72 4.33 13.58 -0.31
CA ASP A 72 3.31 14.62 -0.19
C ASP A 72 1.88 14.06 -0.08
N LYS A 73 1.66 12.80 -0.45
CA LYS A 73 0.36 12.11 -0.31
C LYS A 73 0.16 11.48 1.06
N VAL A 74 1.21 11.36 1.87
CA VAL A 74 1.13 10.75 3.20
C VAL A 74 0.60 11.77 4.21
N ARG A 75 -0.37 11.37 5.01
CA ARG A 75 -0.86 12.10 6.19
C ARG A 75 -0.45 11.37 7.46
N GLY A 76 -0.19 12.10 8.54
CA GLY A 76 0.27 11.52 9.80
C GLY A 76 1.79 11.63 9.95
N ASN A 77 2.32 10.95 10.97
CA ASN A 77 3.75 11.00 11.29
C ASN A 77 4.45 9.81 10.65
N ILE A 78 5.40 10.06 9.75
CA ILE A 78 6.15 9.01 9.07
C ILE A 78 7.59 9.47 8.90
N GLY A 79 8.56 8.59 9.18
CA GLY A 79 9.99 8.91 9.08
C GLY A 79 10.44 9.30 7.66
N HIS A 80 10.35 10.59 7.34
CA HIS A 80 10.95 11.18 6.15
C HIS A 80 11.22 12.66 6.43
N SER A 81 12.41 13.15 6.08
CA SER A 81 12.84 14.50 6.44
C SER A 81 12.96 15.45 5.25
N CYS A 82 12.76 15.00 4.01
CA CYS A 82 13.19 15.72 2.80
C CYS A 82 14.64 16.28 2.89
N ALA A 83 15.44 15.84 3.86
CA ALA A 83 16.76 16.39 4.12
C ALA A 83 17.78 15.97 3.04
N HIS A 84 17.40 15.02 2.19
CA HIS A 84 18.23 14.45 1.13
C HIS A 84 17.92 15.03 -0.26
N GLY A 85 17.09 16.08 -0.35
CA GLY A 85 16.79 16.76 -1.60
C GLY A 85 15.39 17.36 -1.68
N PRO A 86 15.08 18.11 -2.75
CA PRO A 86 13.74 18.65 -2.97
C PRO A 86 12.74 17.51 -3.23
N GLY A 87 11.63 17.52 -2.49
CA GLY A 87 10.51 16.59 -2.71
C GLY A 87 9.60 16.98 -3.89
N PRO A 88 8.54 16.20 -4.15
CA PRO A 88 8.15 15.00 -3.42
C PRO A 88 9.03 13.79 -3.74
N HIS A 89 9.23 12.92 -2.75
CA HIS A 89 10.02 11.69 -2.88
C HIS A 89 9.12 10.48 -3.06
N ASN A 90 9.48 9.58 -3.96
CA ASN A 90 8.84 8.29 -4.06
C ASN A 90 9.43 7.34 -3.00
N ILE A 91 8.75 7.24 -1.86
CA ILE A 91 9.23 6.50 -0.69
C ILE A 91 8.63 5.10 -0.67
N LYS A 92 9.45 4.12 -0.29
CA LYS A 92 9.00 2.75 -0.02
C LYS A 92 8.36 2.71 1.37
N VAL A 93 7.25 2.03 1.51
CA VAL A 93 6.55 1.86 2.78
C VAL A 93 6.20 0.39 2.98
N CYS A 94 5.97 -0.03 4.22
CA CYS A 94 5.35 -1.32 4.53
C CYS A 94 3.93 -1.13 5.05
N MET A 95 3.09 -2.13 4.78
CA MET A 95 1.73 -2.24 5.33
C MET A 95 1.72 -3.43 6.27
N LEU A 96 1.29 -3.20 7.51
CA LEU A 96 1.09 -4.27 8.48
C LEU A 96 -0.39 -4.63 8.56
N ARG A 97 -0.64 -5.91 8.85
CA ARG A 97 -2.00 -6.45 9.01
C ARG A 97 -2.77 -5.72 10.10
N ASP A 98 -2.13 -5.45 11.24
CA ASP A 98 -2.80 -4.91 12.42
C ASP A 98 -3.14 -3.42 12.29
N ASP A 99 -2.43 -2.69 11.43
CA ASP A 99 -2.72 -1.28 11.12
C ASP A 99 -3.89 -1.12 10.13
N ASN A 100 -4.23 -2.19 9.40
CA ASN A 100 -5.16 -2.11 8.28
C ASN A 100 -6.42 -2.95 8.51
N SER A 101 -7.57 -2.41 8.07
CA SER A 101 -8.81 -3.18 8.12
C SER A 101 -8.69 -4.49 7.33
N ARG A 102 -9.39 -5.54 7.77
CA ARG A 102 -9.40 -6.87 7.12
C ARG A 102 -9.68 -6.80 5.61
N ARG A 103 -10.55 -5.87 5.18
CA ARG A 103 -10.89 -5.66 3.76
C ARG A 103 -9.69 -5.13 2.96
N ILE A 104 -8.99 -4.12 3.49
CA ILE A 104 -7.82 -3.54 2.85
C ILE A 104 -6.68 -4.54 2.82
N TRP A 105 -6.44 -5.24 3.94
CA TRP A 105 -5.41 -6.25 4.03
C TRP A 105 -5.60 -7.38 3.02
N ARG A 106 -6.82 -7.92 2.89
CA ARG A 106 -7.09 -9.00 1.92
C ARG A 106 -6.80 -8.55 0.49
N ARG A 107 -7.21 -7.34 0.12
CA ARG A 107 -6.98 -6.79 -1.21
C ARG A 107 -5.51 -6.55 -1.52
N LEU A 108 -4.76 -6.12 -0.50
CA LEU A 108 -3.32 -5.95 -0.59
C LEU A 108 -2.63 -7.29 -0.91
N LEU A 109 -3.07 -8.38 -0.27
CA LEU A 109 -2.62 -9.74 -0.59
C LEU A 109 -3.00 -10.15 -2.01
N ASP A 110 -4.24 -9.88 -2.45
CA ASP A 110 -4.71 -10.22 -3.80
C ASP A 110 -3.85 -9.56 -4.90
N LEU A 111 -3.36 -8.34 -4.65
CA LEU A 111 -2.47 -7.63 -5.59
C LEU A 111 -1.03 -8.14 -5.56
N ALA A 112 -0.52 -8.42 -4.37
CA ALA A 112 0.85 -8.89 -4.20
C ALA A 112 1.04 -10.33 -4.70
N GLY A 113 -0.05 -11.10 -4.72
CA GLY A 113 -0.03 -12.53 -4.92
C GLY A 113 0.51 -13.28 -3.69
N PRO A 114 0.62 -14.62 -3.79
CA PRO A 114 1.25 -15.41 -2.75
C PRO A 114 2.71 -14.96 -2.57
N ASP A 115 3.22 -15.07 -1.34
CA ASP A 115 4.65 -14.94 -1.13
C ASP A 115 5.32 -16.17 -1.75
N ARG A 116 5.83 -16.01 -2.97
CA ARG A 116 6.52 -17.07 -3.72
C ARG A 116 7.75 -17.61 -3.00
N ARG A 117 8.24 -16.97 -1.94
CA ARG A 117 9.31 -17.52 -1.08
C ARG A 117 8.80 -18.53 -0.06
N LEU A 118 7.55 -18.40 0.41
CA LEU A 118 6.90 -19.40 1.27
C LEU A 118 6.42 -20.63 0.49
N GLU A 119 6.36 -20.54 -0.84
CA GLU A 119 6.06 -21.68 -1.72
C GLU A 119 7.30 -22.58 -1.95
N LEU A 120 8.50 -22.11 -1.60
CA LEU A 120 9.77 -22.80 -1.81
C LEU A 120 10.40 -23.32 -0.50
N SER A 121 9.73 -23.13 0.64
CA SER A 121 10.18 -23.52 1.98
C SER A 121 9.52 -24.81 2.47
#